data_AF-A0AAV6LGG3-F1
#
_entry.id   AF-A0AAV6LGG3-F1
#
_cell.length_a   1.000
_cell.length_b   1.000
_cell.length_c   1.000
_cell.angle_alpha   90.00
_cell.angle_beta   90.00
_cell.angle_gamma   90.00
#
_symmetry.space_group_name_H-M   'P 1'
#
loop_
_entity.id
_entity.type
_entity.pdbx_description
1 polymer ?
#
loop_
_entity_poly.entity_id
_entity_poly.type
_entity_poly.pdbx_seq_one_letter_code
_entity_poly.pdbx_strand_id
1 'polypeptide(L)'
;MHSRASSNRLSSGSSFRSRVSTLLLSMFATMASLYVAGRLWQDAQNRVHLIEELDKRTGQGQSAISVDDTLKIITCREQQKKLTALEMELAKARQKGFVSKHSSDGSVLIENLKHAGAALEKLQDEKGIVVRFVIGRSTNPGDGSDREIDNENGQSNDFIILKDHIEATKEEPKKTKLFITHAVEKWDAEFYAKVNDDIYVNIDALGASLSNHLDKPRVYIGCMKSGEVFSEQTHQWYEPEWWKFGDKKSYFRHASGELYAISRALAQFIAINRSILRIYAHDDVSAGSWFIGLDVNHVDEAKFCCSSWSSENIAGEQRAGVEITKDKNGIEQVSLHGGQVLSWKTDRGEELLFTSSKFGNRGALEQHGFARNKIWVIDSNPPPLHRNDSDGKSYIDLLLKPSQEDLKVWPHSFEFRLRVALAADGYLTMISRIRNINSKPFSFSFAYHTYFSVSDISEVRVEGLETRDYLDNLYQRERFTEQGDALTFESEVDRVYLNTTNIVAVFDHEIKRTVVIRKEGLPDVVVWNPWEKKSKLLLDFGDEEYKHMLCVDGAAIEKPITLKPGEEWTGRLELSVVPST
;
A
#
# COMPACT_ATOMS: atom_id res chain seq x y z
N MET A 1 -15.11 -62.25 -93.76
CA MET A 1 -15.89 -61.07 -94.21
C MET A 1 -16.50 -60.39 -93.00
N HIS A 2 -16.23 -59.07 -92.85
CA HIS A 2 -16.92 -58.02 -92.09
C HIS A 2 -17.48 -58.17 -90.64
N SER A 3 -16.97 -57.26 -89.77
CA SER A 3 -17.65 -56.35 -88.79
C SER A 3 -18.50 -56.96 -87.64
N ARG A 4 -18.61 -56.44 -86.41
CA ARG A 4 -18.61 -55.06 -85.86
C ARG A 4 -18.47 -55.10 -84.32
N ALA A 5 -18.14 -53.95 -83.72
CA ALA A 5 -17.92 -53.68 -82.29
C ALA A 5 -19.19 -53.54 -81.41
N SER A 6 -19.07 -53.66 -80.06
CA SER A 6 -19.15 -52.55 -79.07
C SER A 6 -19.17 -53.00 -77.59
N SER A 7 -18.30 -52.39 -76.76
CA SER A 7 -18.40 -51.93 -75.33
C SER A 7 -19.35 -52.65 -74.33
N ASN A 8 -19.06 -52.91 -73.04
CA ASN A 8 -18.51 -52.03 -71.99
C ASN A 8 -18.26 -52.79 -70.64
N ARG A 9 -17.54 -52.13 -69.72
CA ARG A 9 -16.88 -52.55 -68.45
C ARG A 9 -17.75 -53.10 -67.30
N LEU A 10 -17.15 -53.91 -66.41
CA LEU A 10 -16.70 -53.52 -65.05
C LEU A 10 -16.02 -54.68 -64.28
N SER A 11 -15.01 -54.34 -63.47
CA SER A 11 -14.10 -55.23 -62.72
C SER A 11 -14.25 -55.05 -61.19
N SER A 12 -13.99 -56.09 -60.41
CA SER A 12 -13.42 -55.95 -59.05
C SER A 12 -12.67 -57.21 -58.61
N GLY A 13 -11.42 -57.05 -58.16
CA GLY A 13 -10.52 -58.10 -57.67
C GLY A 13 -10.27 -58.06 -56.16
N SER A 14 -9.76 -59.17 -55.62
CA SER A 14 -9.79 -59.59 -54.21
C SER A 14 -8.45 -59.54 -53.45
N SER A 15 -8.61 -59.56 -52.13
CA SER A 15 -7.72 -59.60 -50.94
C SER A 15 -6.54 -60.60 -50.83
N PHE A 16 -5.50 -60.19 -50.11
CA PHE A 16 -4.68 -61.01 -49.18
C PHE A 16 -4.07 -60.10 -48.07
N ARG A 17 -4.29 -60.38 -46.78
CA ARG A 17 -3.70 -59.64 -45.62
C ARG A 17 -3.16 -60.63 -44.56
N SER A 18 -1.92 -60.42 -44.11
CA SER A 18 -1.07 -61.38 -43.35
C SER A 18 -1.36 -61.44 -41.83
N ARG A 19 -1.41 -62.67 -41.27
CA ARG A 19 -1.65 -62.99 -39.84
C ARG A 19 -0.54 -62.58 -38.85
N VAL A 20 0.67 -62.28 -39.33
CA VAL A 20 1.83 -61.95 -38.46
C VAL A 20 1.66 -60.58 -37.79
N SER A 21 0.93 -59.65 -38.42
CA SER A 21 0.71 -58.31 -37.90
C SER A 21 -0.19 -58.30 -36.66
N THR A 22 -1.20 -59.18 -36.60
CA THR A 22 -2.19 -59.19 -35.51
C THR A 22 -1.62 -59.70 -34.19
N LEU A 23 -0.73 -60.70 -34.24
CA LEU A 23 -0.06 -61.24 -33.04
C LEU A 23 0.93 -60.23 -32.43
N LEU A 24 1.65 -59.48 -33.27
CA LEU A 24 2.55 -58.42 -32.79
C LEU A 24 1.76 -57.27 -32.16
N LEU A 25 0.67 -56.84 -32.80
CA LEU A 25 -0.22 -55.82 -32.25
C LEU A 25 -0.86 -56.24 -30.91
N SER A 26 -1.25 -57.51 -30.75
CA SER A 26 -1.77 -57.99 -29.46
C SER A 26 -0.69 -58.02 -28.38
N MET A 27 0.55 -58.37 -28.72
CA MET A 27 1.67 -58.39 -27.76
C MET A 27 2.05 -56.99 -27.29
N PHE A 28 2.06 -56.00 -28.18
CA PHE A 28 2.31 -54.60 -27.80
C PHE A 28 1.19 -54.04 -26.92
N ALA A 29 -0.08 -54.38 -27.23
CA ALA A 29 -1.22 -53.96 -26.42
C ALA A 29 -1.20 -54.57 -25.00
N THR A 30 -0.80 -55.83 -24.85
CA THR A 30 -0.71 -56.47 -23.52
C THR A 30 0.45 -55.92 -22.70
N MET A 31 1.62 -55.66 -23.30
CA MET A 31 2.74 -55.00 -22.59
C MET A 31 2.39 -53.57 -22.17
N ALA A 32 1.72 -52.79 -23.01
CA ALA A 32 1.27 -51.44 -22.65
C ALA A 32 0.25 -51.47 -21.50
N SER A 33 -0.67 -52.45 -21.50
CA SER A 33 -1.65 -52.63 -20.44
C SER A 33 -1.00 -53.01 -19.10
N LEU A 34 -0.01 -53.90 -19.11
CA LEU A 34 0.76 -54.27 -17.91
C LEU A 34 1.61 -53.11 -17.38
N TYR A 35 2.19 -52.29 -18.28
CA TYR A 35 2.95 -51.10 -17.90
C TYR A 35 2.04 -50.03 -17.24
N VAL A 36 0.87 -49.77 -17.81
CA VAL A 36 -0.11 -48.83 -17.24
C VAL A 36 -0.65 -49.35 -15.91
N ALA A 37 -0.97 -50.64 -15.81
CA ALA A 37 -1.41 -51.25 -14.55
C ALA A 37 -0.34 -51.17 -13.45
N GLY A 38 0.93 -51.41 -13.79
CA GLY A 38 2.05 -51.26 -12.87
C GLY A 38 2.26 -49.81 -12.39
N ARG A 39 2.09 -48.83 -13.28
CA ARG A 39 2.16 -47.40 -12.93
C ARG A 39 0.99 -46.97 -12.05
N LEU A 40 -0.21 -47.46 -12.32
CA LEU A 40 -1.40 -47.20 -11.49
C LEU A 40 -1.27 -47.86 -10.11
N TRP A 41 -0.67 -49.05 -10.01
CA TRP A 41 -0.40 -49.69 -8.73
C TRP A 41 0.61 -48.91 -7.88
N GLN A 42 1.70 -48.43 -8.48
CA GLN A 42 2.67 -47.55 -7.81
C GLN A 42 2.04 -46.21 -7.39
N ASP A 43 1.19 -45.61 -8.23
CA ASP A 43 0.48 -44.37 -7.89
C ASP A 43 -0.51 -44.59 -6.74
N ALA A 44 -1.18 -45.75 -6.69
CA ALA A 44 -2.06 -46.12 -5.58
C ALA A 44 -1.29 -46.30 -4.26
N GLN A 45 -0.13 -46.98 -4.27
CA GLN A 45 0.71 -47.11 -3.07
C GLN A 45 1.23 -45.75 -2.57
N ASN A 46 1.62 -44.86 -3.48
CA ASN A 46 2.06 -43.50 -3.13
C ASN A 46 0.92 -42.66 -2.56
N ARG A 47 -0.31 -42.80 -3.07
CA ARG A 47 -1.49 -42.11 -2.54
C ARG A 47 -1.84 -42.58 -1.13
N VAL A 48 -1.79 -43.88 -0.85
CA VAL A 48 -2.05 -44.41 0.50
C VAL A 48 -1.02 -43.87 1.49
N HIS A 49 0.26 -43.87 1.13
CA HIS A 49 1.32 -43.31 1.97
C HIS A 49 1.16 -41.80 2.20
N LEU A 50 0.78 -41.04 1.16
CA LEU A 50 0.53 -39.59 1.28
C LEU A 50 -0.73 -39.28 2.10
N ILE A 51 -1.76 -40.12 2.06
CA ILE A 51 -2.98 -39.97 2.85
C ILE A 51 -2.69 -40.23 4.33
N GLU A 52 -1.91 -41.27 4.67
CA GLU A 52 -1.46 -41.51 6.05
C GLU A 52 -0.64 -40.34 6.61
N GLU A 53 0.22 -39.73 5.78
CA GLU A 53 1.02 -38.58 6.20
C GLU A 53 0.21 -37.26 6.23
N LEU A 54 -0.84 -37.15 5.41
CA LEU A 54 -1.81 -36.05 5.45
C LEU A 54 -2.68 -36.12 6.72
N ASP A 55 -3.25 -37.28 7.05
CA ASP A 55 -4.06 -37.49 8.26
C ASP A 55 -3.27 -37.22 9.55
N LYS A 56 -1.98 -37.57 9.54
CA LYS A 56 -1.06 -37.26 10.64
C LYS A 56 -0.81 -35.76 10.81
N ARG A 57 -0.96 -34.95 9.75
CA ARG A 57 -0.83 -33.48 9.79
C ARG A 57 -2.17 -32.75 9.96
N THR A 58 -3.28 -33.31 9.52
CA THR A 58 -4.63 -32.72 9.67
C THR A 58 -5.27 -32.99 11.03
N GLY A 59 -4.74 -33.93 11.84
CA GLY A 59 -5.20 -34.20 13.21
C GLY A 59 -4.94 -33.10 14.27
N GLN A 60 -4.33 -31.97 13.92
CA GLN A 60 -4.05 -30.85 14.84
C GLN A 60 -4.79 -29.56 14.44
N GLY A 61 -6.10 -29.66 14.21
CA GLY A 61 -6.92 -28.53 13.75
C GLY A 61 -7.04 -27.34 14.72
N GLN A 62 -7.45 -26.19 14.19
CA GLN A 62 -8.73 -25.57 14.58
C GLN A 62 -9.17 -24.43 13.64
N SER A 63 -10.47 -24.40 13.38
CA SER A 63 -11.25 -23.42 12.62
C SER A 63 -12.13 -22.58 13.57
N ALA A 64 -12.42 -21.33 13.21
CA ALA A 64 -13.72 -20.66 13.42
C ALA A 64 -13.75 -19.26 12.76
N ILE A 65 -14.82 -18.98 12.01
CA ILE A 65 -15.15 -17.70 11.39
C ILE A 65 -15.70 -16.75 12.47
N SER A 66 -15.21 -15.51 12.53
CA SER A 66 -15.59 -14.46 13.49
C SER A 66 -16.61 -13.48 12.92
N VAL A 67 -17.43 -12.92 13.79
CA VAL A 67 -18.53 -11.93 13.59
C VAL A 67 -18.10 -10.63 12.87
N ASP A 68 -16.80 -10.45 12.60
CA ASP A 68 -16.19 -9.31 11.92
C ASP A 68 -16.71 -9.03 10.50
N ASP A 69 -17.11 -10.06 9.75
CA ASP A 69 -17.46 -9.89 8.34
C ASP A 69 -18.79 -9.16 8.12
N THR A 70 -19.66 -9.14 9.13
CA THR A 70 -20.96 -8.44 9.04
C THR A 70 -20.82 -6.94 9.31
N LEU A 71 -19.83 -6.52 10.11
CA LEU A 71 -19.58 -5.09 10.38
C LEU A 71 -18.85 -4.39 9.22
N LYS A 72 -18.03 -5.11 8.44
CA LYS A 72 -17.31 -4.59 7.26
C LYS A 72 -18.24 -3.99 6.18
N ILE A 73 -19.45 -4.53 6.05
CA ILE A 73 -20.42 -4.14 5.01
C ILE A 73 -21.13 -2.83 5.35
N ILE A 74 -21.29 -2.50 6.63
CA ILE A 74 -22.01 -1.29 7.08
C ILE A 74 -21.12 -0.05 6.93
N THR A 75 -19.82 -0.17 7.22
CA THR A 75 -18.85 0.94 7.17
C THR A 75 -18.51 1.35 5.73
N CYS A 76 -18.45 0.39 4.81
CA CYS A 76 -18.19 0.65 3.39
C CYS A 76 -19.33 1.46 2.72
N ARG A 77 -20.58 1.24 3.17
CA ARG A 77 -21.76 1.98 2.70
C ARG A 77 -21.76 3.46 3.10
N GLU A 78 -21.05 3.81 4.17
CA GLU A 78 -20.89 5.20 4.62
C GLU A 78 -19.77 5.91 3.85
N GLN A 79 -18.66 5.23 3.56
CA GLN A 79 -17.54 5.79 2.79
C GLN A 79 -17.93 6.10 1.34
N GLN A 80 -18.73 5.24 0.69
CA GLN A 80 -19.20 5.53 -0.68
C GLN A 80 -20.07 6.79 -0.75
N LYS A 81 -20.88 7.07 0.28
CA LYS A 81 -21.70 8.30 0.34
C LYS A 81 -20.88 9.57 0.57
N LYS A 82 -19.73 9.44 1.23
CA LYS A 82 -18.81 10.55 1.53
C LYS A 82 -18.00 10.93 0.30
N LEU A 83 -17.59 9.94 -0.50
CA LEU A 83 -16.90 10.15 -1.77
C LEU A 83 -17.76 10.97 -2.75
N THR A 84 -19.03 10.60 -2.94
CA THR A 84 -19.95 11.33 -3.83
C THR A 84 -20.25 12.76 -3.36
N ALA A 85 -20.21 13.01 -2.04
CA ALA A 85 -20.40 14.35 -1.48
C ALA A 85 -19.17 15.25 -1.68
N LEU A 86 -17.96 14.70 -1.53
CA LEU A 86 -16.70 15.38 -1.79
C LEU A 86 -16.52 15.71 -3.27
N GLU A 87 -16.93 14.82 -4.18
CA GLU A 87 -16.94 15.06 -5.63
C GLU A 87 -17.85 16.25 -6.01
N MET A 88 -19.02 16.36 -5.37
CA MET A 88 -19.92 17.51 -5.55
C MET A 88 -19.33 18.82 -5.03
N GLU A 89 -18.57 18.81 -3.93
CA GLU A 89 -17.90 20.01 -3.41
C GLU A 89 -16.69 20.41 -4.25
N LEU A 90 -15.91 19.45 -4.74
CA LEU A 90 -14.77 19.68 -5.63
C LEU A 90 -15.23 20.31 -6.97
N ALA A 91 -16.34 19.83 -7.53
CA ALA A 91 -16.97 20.43 -8.72
C ALA A 91 -17.40 21.88 -8.48
N LYS A 92 -17.90 22.18 -7.28
CA LYS A 92 -18.31 23.53 -6.84
C LYS A 92 -17.11 24.48 -6.64
N ALA A 93 -15.97 23.94 -6.23
CA ALA A 93 -14.72 24.69 -6.07
C ALA A 93 -14.04 24.98 -7.42
N ARG A 94 -14.07 24.03 -8.36
CA ARG A 94 -13.58 24.20 -9.74
C ARG A 94 -14.38 25.26 -10.52
N GLN A 95 -15.69 25.32 -10.34
CA GLN A 95 -16.53 26.41 -10.89
C GLN A 95 -16.16 27.82 -10.38
N LYS A 96 -15.43 27.92 -9.25
CA LYS A 96 -14.97 29.19 -8.67
C LYS A 96 -13.54 29.58 -9.08
N GLY A 97 -12.91 28.83 -10.00
CA GLY A 97 -11.66 29.23 -10.65
C GLY A 97 -10.36 28.93 -9.88
N PHE A 98 -10.36 27.96 -8.97
CA PHE A 98 -9.14 27.54 -8.25
C PHE A 98 -8.32 26.51 -9.07
N VAL A 99 -7.03 26.78 -9.30
CA VAL A 99 -6.07 25.90 -10.01
C VAL A 99 -4.84 25.63 -9.13
N SER A 100 -4.41 24.37 -9.04
CA SER A 100 -3.24 23.92 -8.25
C SER A 100 -1.92 24.14 -9.02
N LYS A 101 -0.84 24.54 -8.33
CA LYS A 101 0.52 24.74 -8.90
C LYS A 101 1.51 23.72 -8.32
N HIS A 102 2.31 23.11 -9.21
CA HIS A 102 3.28 22.03 -8.89
C HIS A 102 4.69 22.51 -8.51
N SER A 103 5.39 21.65 -7.76
CA SER A 103 6.84 21.66 -7.46
C SER A 103 7.54 20.51 -8.20
N SER A 104 8.77 20.75 -8.64
CA SER A 104 9.61 19.89 -9.46
C SER A 104 10.51 18.98 -8.62
N ASP A 105 10.17 17.70 -8.51
CA ASP A 105 11.15 16.63 -8.29
C ASP A 105 10.62 15.31 -8.89
N GLY A 106 11.51 14.44 -9.37
CA GLY A 106 11.22 13.33 -10.30
C GLY A 106 10.29 12.20 -9.83
N SER A 107 9.65 12.34 -8.67
CA SER A 107 8.63 11.46 -8.10
C SER A 107 7.23 12.03 -8.37
N VAL A 108 6.45 11.44 -9.29
CA VAL A 108 5.15 12.00 -9.68
C VAL A 108 3.99 11.10 -9.25
N LEU A 109 3.09 11.62 -8.41
CA LEU A 109 1.80 11.00 -8.13
C LEU A 109 0.99 10.88 -9.43
N ILE A 110 0.34 9.74 -9.67
CA ILE A 110 -0.56 9.55 -10.83
C ILE A 110 -1.71 10.58 -10.77
N GLU A 111 -2.18 10.93 -9.57
CA GLU A 111 -3.15 12.01 -9.36
C GLU A 111 -2.58 13.41 -9.66
N ASN A 112 -1.28 13.63 -9.44
CA ASN A 112 -0.60 14.87 -9.86
C ASN A 112 -0.38 14.94 -11.37
N LEU A 113 -0.39 13.81 -12.07
CA LEU A 113 -0.27 13.76 -13.53
C LEU A 113 -1.58 14.06 -14.25
N LYS A 114 -2.73 13.93 -13.58
CA LYS A 114 -4.08 14.14 -14.16
C LYS A 114 -4.29 15.57 -14.72
N HIS A 115 -3.41 16.52 -14.39
CA HIS A 115 -3.45 17.91 -14.88
C HIS A 115 -2.10 18.39 -15.45
N ALA A 116 -1.18 17.48 -15.77
CA ALA A 116 0.22 17.80 -16.08
C ALA A 116 0.60 17.48 -17.54
N GLY A 117 -0.24 17.84 -18.51
CA GLY A 117 -0.01 17.59 -19.94
C GLY A 117 1.41 17.92 -20.42
N ALA A 118 1.96 19.08 -20.01
CA ALA A 118 3.33 19.48 -20.35
C ALA A 118 4.43 18.60 -19.72
N ALA A 119 4.19 18.05 -18.52
CA ALA A 119 5.14 17.12 -17.88
C ALA A 119 5.09 15.73 -18.55
N LEU A 120 3.92 15.33 -19.02
CA LEU A 120 3.71 14.08 -19.76
C LEU A 120 4.36 14.12 -21.14
N GLU A 121 4.27 15.26 -21.84
CA GLU A 121 4.99 15.48 -23.11
C GLU A 121 6.51 15.40 -22.89
N LYS A 122 7.02 16.01 -21.82
CA LYS A 122 8.44 15.93 -21.48
C LYS A 122 8.92 14.49 -21.22
N LEU A 123 8.13 13.68 -20.51
CA LEU A 123 8.45 12.26 -20.28
C LEU A 123 8.46 11.45 -21.58
N GLN A 124 7.53 11.75 -22.48
CA GLN A 124 7.48 11.13 -23.80
C GLN A 124 8.72 11.48 -24.63
N ASP A 125 9.11 12.75 -24.66
CA ASP A 125 10.23 13.23 -25.48
C ASP A 125 11.60 12.83 -24.91
N GLU A 126 11.78 12.88 -23.58
CA GLU A 126 13.07 12.61 -22.94
C GLU A 126 13.31 11.12 -22.66
N LYS A 127 12.26 10.36 -22.32
CA LYS A 127 12.38 8.98 -21.83
C LYS A 127 11.66 7.95 -22.71
N GLY A 128 10.91 8.39 -23.73
CA GLY A 128 10.12 7.49 -24.58
C GLY A 128 8.94 6.83 -23.85
N ILE A 129 8.53 7.36 -22.69
CA ILE A 129 7.46 6.80 -21.87
C ILE A 129 6.17 7.60 -22.12
N VAL A 130 5.15 6.93 -22.64
CA VAL A 130 3.83 7.54 -22.88
C VAL A 130 2.90 7.15 -21.74
N VAL A 131 2.46 8.15 -20.97
CA VAL A 131 1.44 7.97 -19.93
C VAL A 131 0.13 8.62 -20.38
N ARG A 132 -0.98 7.91 -20.24
CA ARG A 132 -2.34 8.39 -20.55
C ARG A 132 -3.32 7.84 -19.54
N PHE A 133 -4.36 8.61 -19.22
CA PHE A 133 -5.44 8.17 -18.33
C PHE A 133 -6.58 7.58 -19.14
N VAL A 134 -7.00 6.37 -18.79
CA VAL A 134 -8.07 5.69 -19.51
C VAL A 134 -9.40 5.98 -18.83
N ILE A 135 -10.34 6.51 -19.59
CA ILE A 135 -11.69 6.80 -19.10
C ILE A 135 -12.74 6.46 -20.17
N GLY A 136 -13.84 5.86 -19.73
CA GLY A 136 -15.04 5.66 -20.52
C GLY A 136 -15.95 6.89 -20.50
N ARG A 137 -17.19 6.68 -20.93
CA ARG A 137 -18.26 7.66 -20.86
C ARG A 137 -19.19 7.37 -19.69
N SER A 138 -19.95 8.38 -19.29
CA SER A 138 -21.03 8.20 -18.32
C SER A 138 -22.14 7.31 -18.91
N THR A 139 -23.08 6.90 -18.06
CA THR A 139 -24.27 6.14 -18.49
C THR A 139 -25.18 6.93 -19.42
N ASN A 140 -25.11 8.27 -19.37
CA ASN A 140 -25.93 9.17 -20.18
C ASN A 140 -25.01 10.03 -21.07
N PRO A 141 -24.79 9.62 -22.34
CA PRO A 141 -23.86 10.30 -23.23
C PRO A 141 -24.12 11.81 -23.33
N GLY A 142 -23.08 12.62 -23.08
CA GLY A 142 -23.12 14.07 -23.18
C GLY A 142 -23.70 14.81 -21.96
N ASP A 143 -23.83 14.12 -20.83
CA ASP A 143 -24.15 14.71 -19.53
C ASP A 143 -23.03 15.62 -18.98
N GLY A 144 -23.21 16.12 -17.75
CA GLY A 144 -22.24 17.04 -17.13
C GLY A 144 -20.85 16.43 -17.03
N SER A 145 -20.76 15.17 -16.63
CA SER A 145 -19.50 14.44 -16.46
C SER A 145 -18.78 14.25 -17.80
N ASP A 146 -19.49 13.84 -18.85
CA ASP A 146 -18.90 13.70 -20.19
C ASP A 146 -18.33 15.03 -20.73
N ARG A 147 -19.01 16.15 -20.45
CA ARG A 147 -18.53 17.48 -20.83
C ARG A 147 -17.32 17.92 -20.03
N GLU A 148 -17.26 17.59 -18.75
CA GLU A 148 -16.08 17.86 -17.91
C GLU A 148 -14.86 17.09 -18.43
N ILE A 149 -15.03 15.81 -18.76
CA ILE A 149 -13.98 14.97 -19.38
C ILE A 149 -13.51 15.59 -20.70
N ASP A 150 -14.44 15.99 -21.57
CA ASP A 150 -14.09 16.57 -22.87
C ASP A 150 -13.40 17.95 -22.73
N ASN A 151 -13.82 18.76 -21.76
CA ASN A 151 -13.20 20.06 -21.46
C ASN A 151 -11.79 19.91 -20.89
N GLU A 152 -11.59 18.96 -19.96
CA GLU A 152 -10.29 18.65 -19.37
C GLU A 152 -9.34 18.12 -20.43
N ASN A 153 -9.77 17.11 -21.20
CA ASN A 153 -8.96 16.56 -22.28
C ASN A 153 -8.64 17.59 -23.38
N GLY A 154 -9.50 18.58 -23.60
CA GLY A 154 -9.23 19.70 -24.50
C GLY A 154 -8.06 20.60 -24.04
N GLN A 155 -7.72 20.58 -22.75
CA GLN A 155 -6.63 21.35 -22.16
C GLN A 155 -5.35 20.52 -21.97
N SER A 156 -5.48 19.28 -21.49
CA SER A 156 -4.34 18.43 -21.11
C SER A 156 -3.95 17.42 -22.19
N ASN A 157 -4.88 16.99 -23.04
CA ASN A 157 -4.71 15.97 -24.09
C ASN A 157 -4.05 14.66 -23.60
N ASP A 158 -4.32 14.29 -22.36
CA ASP A 158 -3.73 13.15 -21.66
C ASP A 158 -4.71 11.98 -21.46
N PHE A 159 -5.95 12.08 -21.94
CA PHE A 159 -6.95 11.01 -21.82
C PHE A 159 -7.00 10.09 -23.04
N ILE A 160 -7.22 8.80 -22.77
CA ILE A 160 -7.76 7.81 -23.70
C ILE A 160 -9.24 7.68 -23.38
N ILE A 161 -10.08 8.35 -24.19
CA ILE A 161 -11.53 8.30 -24.04
C ILE A 161 -12.09 7.11 -24.83
N LEU A 162 -12.56 6.09 -24.11
CA LEU A 162 -13.17 4.89 -24.65
C LEU A 162 -14.67 5.15 -24.92
N LYS A 163 -14.99 5.62 -26.14
CA LYS A 163 -16.36 6.05 -26.50
C LYS A 163 -17.44 4.96 -26.35
N ASP A 164 -17.09 3.71 -26.59
CA ASP A 164 -18.02 2.56 -26.52
C ASP A 164 -17.98 1.84 -25.16
N HIS A 165 -17.41 2.49 -24.13
CA HIS A 165 -17.29 1.96 -22.78
C HIS A 165 -18.00 2.88 -21.80
N ILE A 166 -18.85 2.29 -20.95
CA ILE A 166 -19.51 3.01 -19.86
C ILE A 166 -18.73 2.74 -18.59
N GLU A 167 -18.37 3.79 -17.86
CA GLU A 167 -17.67 3.67 -16.57
C GLU A 167 -18.59 3.04 -15.52
N ALA A 168 -18.19 1.87 -15.04
CA ALA A 168 -18.81 1.15 -13.94
C ALA A 168 -17.82 0.14 -13.35
N THR A 169 -17.85 -0.07 -12.04
CA THR A 169 -16.95 -1.00 -11.33
C THR A 169 -16.98 -2.42 -11.93
N LYS A 170 -18.15 -2.89 -12.37
CA LYS A 170 -18.28 -4.23 -12.98
C LYS A 170 -17.77 -4.34 -14.41
N GLU A 171 -17.45 -3.21 -15.05
CA GLU A 171 -16.98 -3.13 -16.42
C GLU A 171 -15.45 -2.92 -16.50
N GLU A 172 -14.74 -2.81 -15.37
CA GLU A 172 -13.28 -2.63 -15.31
C GLU A 172 -12.49 -3.65 -16.15
N PRO A 173 -12.79 -4.97 -16.14
CA PRO A 173 -12.07 -5.92 -16.98
C PRO A 173 -12.23 -5.65 -18.49
N LYS A 174 -13.41 -5.14 -18.88
CA LYS A 174 -13.68 -4.72 -20.27
C LYS A 174 -12.94 -3.43 -20.59
N LYS A 175 -12.86 -2.50 -19.64
CA LYS A 175 -12.05 -1.27 -19.73
C LYS A 175 -10.59 -1.61 -20.01
N THR A 176 -10.01 -2.53 -19.24
CA THR A 176 -8.62 -2.99 -19.40
C THR A 176 -8.36 -3.59 -20.77
N LYS A 177 -9.27 -4.43 -21.29
CA LYS A 177 -9.14 -4.98 -22.65
C LYS A 177 -9.19 -3.90 -23.74
N LEU A 178 -10.09 -2.93 -23.60
CA LEU A 178 -10.24 -1.81 -24.54
C LEU A 178 -9.04 -0.85 -24.46
N PHE A 179 -8.53 -0.59 -23.26
CA PHE A 179 -7.30 0.15 -23.02
C PHE A 179 -6.14 -0.45 -23.81
N ILE A 180 -5.83 -1.73 -23.59
CA ILE A 180 -4.68 -2.39 -24.24
C ILE A 180 -4.85 -2.36 -25.76
N THR A 181 -6.07 -2.62 -26.25
CA THR A 181 -6.37 -2.57 -27.68
C THR A 181 -6.11 -1.17 -28.26
N HIS A 182 -6.62 -0.12 -27.61
CA HIS A 182 -6.45 1.26 -28.06
C HIS A 182 -4.99 1.69 -28.00
N ALA A 183 -4.26 1.27 -26.96
CA ALA A 183 -2.86 1.60 -26.79
C ALA A 183 -2.00 1.02 -27.93
N VAL A 184 -2.22 -0.26 -28.29
CA VAL A 184 -1.51 -0.94 -29.39
C VAL A 184 -1.84 -0.33 -30.76
N GLU A 185 -3.08 0.14 -30.95
CA GLU A 185 -3.49 0.79 -32.20
C GLU A 185 -2.86 2.19 -32.38
N LYS A 186 -2.47 2.85 -31.30
CA LYS A 186 -1.93 4.22 -31.31
C LYS A 186 -0.42 4.32 -31.17
N TRP A 187 0.20 3.47 -30.35
CA TRP A 187 1.61 3.54 -30.01
C TRP A 187 2.27 2.20 -30.28
N ASP A 188 3.45 2.21 -30.91
CA ASP A 188 4.31 1.04 -31.04
C ASP A 188 5.34 1.02 -29.90
N ALA A 189 4.96 0.42 -28.77
CA ALA A 189 5.78 0.33 -27.56
C ALA A 189 6.32 -1.10 -27.33
N GLU A 190 7.49 -1.20 -26.69
CA GLU A 190 8.08 -2.49 -26.27
C GLU A 190 7.27 -3.16 -25.16
N PHE A 191 6.74 -2.35 -24.24
CA PHE A 191 5.91 -2.77 -23.12
C PHE A 191 4.69 -1.88 -22.98
N TYR A 192 3.59 -2.49 -22.55
CA TYR A 192 2.35 -1.81 -22.18
C TYR A 192 2.08 -2.12 -20.72
N ALA A 193 1.97 -1.08 -19.89
CA ALA A 193 1.73 -1.21 -18.46
C ALA A 193 0.31 -0.76 -18.11
N LYS A 194 -0.38 -1.55 -17.29
CA LYS A 194 -1.62 -1.17 -16.63
C LYS A 194 -1.29 -0.77 -15.20
N VAL A 195 -1.79 0.39 -14.79
CA VAL A 195 -1.56 0.97 -13.47
C VAL A 195 -2.87 1.50 -12.93
N ASN A 196 -3.24 1.14 -11.71
CA ASN A 196 -4.38 1.76 -11.03
C ASN A 196 -4.07 3.20 -10.62
N ASP A 197 -5.13 4.00 -10.44
CA ASP A 197 -4.99 5.40 -10.01
C ASP A 197 -4.93 5.58 -8.48
N ASP A 198 -5.05 4.50 -7.72
CA ASP A 198 -4.94 4.47 -6.26
C ASP A 198 -3.55 4.05 -5.73
N ILE A 199 -2.58 3.85 -6.63
CA ILE A 199 -1.20 3.48 -6.29
C ILE A 199 -0.17 4.52 -6.71
N TYR A 200 0.95 4.56 -5.99
CA TYR A 200 2.12 5.31 -6.43
C TYR A 200 3.02 4.43 -7.32
N VAL A 201 3.57 5.01 -8.39
CA VAL A 201 4.56 4.35 -9.25
C VAL A 201 5.78 5.23 -9.48
N ASN A 202 6.97 4.67 -9.25
CA ASN A 202 8.23 5.28 -9.70
C ASN A 202 8.45 4.93 -11.18
N ILE A 203 8.19 5.89 -12.08
CA ILE A 203 8.26 5.69 -13.53
C ILE A 203 9.68 5.36 -14.01
N ASP A 204 10.71 5.92 -13.38
CA ASP A 204 12.10 5.65 -13.74
C ASP A 204 12.52 4.24 -13.34
N ALA A 205 12.16 3.82 -12.13
CA ALA A 205 12.42 2.46 -11.67
C ALA A 205 11.61 1.43 -12.49
N LEU A 206 10.36 1.75 -12.86
CA LEU A 206 9.55 0.93 -13.74
C LEU A 206 10.22 0.78 -15.11
N GLY A 207 10.64 1.88 -15.73
CA GLY A 207 11.33 1.87 -17.02
C GLY A 207 12.63 1.06 -17.00
N ALA A 208 13.45 1.24 -15.95
CA ALA A 208 14.68 0.47 -15.75
C ALA A 208 14.39 -1.03 -15.56
N SER A 209 13.36 -1.39 -14.80
CA SER A 209 12.97 -2.78 -14.57
C SER A 209 12.51 -3.46 -15.85
N LEU A 210 11.68 -2.78 -16.65
CA LEU A 210 11.19 -3.32 -17.93
C LEU A 210 12.31 -3.42 -18.98
N SER A 211 13.30 -2.53 -18.92
CA SER A 211 14.46 -2.55 -19.82
C SER A 211 15.29 -3.84 -19.70
N ASN A 212 15.29 -4.48 -18.52
CA ASN A 212 15.96 -5.77 -18.28
C ASN A 212 15.28 -6.96 -18.97
N HIS A 213 14.16 -6.73 -19.65
CA HIS A 213 13.37 -7.78 -20.30
C HIS A 213 13.11 -7.51 -21.79
N LEU A 214 13.79 -6.54 -22.39
CA LEU A 214 13.67 -6.19 -23.81
C LEU A 214 14.11 -7.32 -24.76
N ASP A 215 14.98 -8.21 -24.31
CA ASP A 215 15.47 -9.36 -25.07
C ASP A 215 14.44 -10.50 -25.20
N LYS A 216 13.35 -10.45 -24.41
CA LYS A 216 12.37 -11.53 -24.31
C LYS A 216 11.08 -11.14 -25.04
N PRO A 217 10.62 -11.94 -26.03
CA PRO A 217 9.48 -11.54 -26.87
C PRO A 217 8.13 -11.60 -26.15
N ARG A 218 7.95 -12.52 -25.18
CA ARG A 218 6.67 -12.78 -24.49
C ARG A 218 6.87 -12.72 -22.99
N VAL A 219 6.70 -11.54 -22.41
CA VAL A 219 6.88 -11.29 -20.97
C VAL A 219 5.60 -10.73 -20.38
N TYR A 220 5.15 -11.36 -19.30
CA TYR A 220 4.12 -10.85 -18.42
C TYR A 220 4.75 -10.66 -17.04
N ILE A 221 4.84 -9.42 -16.58
CA ILE A 221 5.55 -9.05 -15.35
C ILE A 221 4.62 -8.31 -14.39
N GLY A 222 4.72 -8.65 -13.11
CA GLY A 222 4.03 -7.98 -12.02
C GLY A 222 4.20 -8.74 -10.72
N CYS A 223 3.45 -8.35 -9.69
CA CYS A 223 3.38 -9.09 -8.44
C CYS A 223 2.56 -10.37 -8.65
N MET A 224 3.21 -11.51 -8.86
CA MET A 224 2.51 -12.73 -9.26
C MET A 224 1.86 -13.42 -8.05
N LYS A 225 0.55 -13.60 -8.11
CA LYS A 225 -0.27 -14.23 -7.06
C LYS A 225 -1.09 -15.40 -7.60
N SER A 226 -1.59 -16.20 -6.67
CA SER A 226 -2.56 -17.28 -6.88
C SER A 226 -3.31 -17.45 -5.56
N GLY A 227 -4.61 -17.77 -5.62
CA GLY A 227 -5.42 -17.81 -4.40
C GLY A 227 -6.76 -18.48 -4.61
N GLU A 228 -7.65 -18.30 -3.64
CA GLU A 228 -9.01 -18.85 -3.66
C GLU A 228 -9.92 -18.06 -4.61
N VAL A 229 -10.81 -18.78 -5.29
CA VAL A 229 -11.88 -18.25 -6.12
C VAL A 229 -13.15 -18.18 -5.29
N PHE A 230 -13.66 -16.97 -5.10
CA PHE A 230 -14.83 -16.73 -4.28
C PHE A 230 -16.11 -17.11 -5.03
N SER A 231 -16.69 -18.27 -4.68
CA SER A 231 -17.92 -18.79 -5.30
C SER A 231 -19.23 -18.32 -4.66
N GLU A 232 -19.15 -17.60 -3.54
CA GLU A 232 -20.33 -17.14 -2.80
C GLU A 232 -20.82 -15.80 -3.34
N GLN A 233 -22.08 -15.71 -3.77
CA GLN A 233 -22.67 -14.49 -4.36
C GLN A 233 -22.67 -13.29 -3.41
N THR A 234 -22.62 -13.53 -2.11
CA THR A 234 -22.56 -12.51 -1.06
C THR A 234 -21.17 -11.91 -0.90
N HIS A 235 -20.14 -12.52 -1.48
CA HIS A 235 -18.77 -12.07 -1.38
C HIS A 235 -18.50 -10.93 -2.38
N GLN A 236 -17.80 -9.87 -1.95
CA GLN A 236 -17.51 -8.73 -2.82
C GLN A 236 -16.65 -9.10 -4.05
N TRP A 237 -15.79 -10.09 -3.90
CA TRP A 237 -14.92 -10.62 -4.96
C TRP A 237 -15.53 -11.83 -5.68
N TYR A 238 -16.86 -12.00 -5.59
CA TYR A 238 -17.57 -13.11 -6.22
C TYR A 238 -17.25 -13.22 -7.70
N GLU A 239 -16.86 -14.43 -8.13
CA GLU A 239 -16.60 -14.75 -9.52
C GLU A 239 -17.79 -15.57 -10.08
N PRO A 240 -18.63 -15.00 -10.95
CA PRO A 240 -19.78 -15.72 -11.53
C PRO A 240 -19.39 -17.02 -12.25
N GLU A 241 -18.19 -17.06 -12.81
CA GLU A 241 -17.65 -18.19 -13.56
C GLU A 241 -16.73 -19.08 -12.70
N TRP A 242 -16.89 -19.05 -11.38
CA TRP A 242 -16.02 -19.77 -10.42
C TRP A 242 -15.85 -21.26 -10.76
N TRP A 243 -16.88 -21.88 -11.33
CA TRP A 243 -16.92 -23.29 -11.69
C TRP A 243 -15.91 -23.66 -12.79
N LYS A 244 -15.37 -22.69 -13.53
CA LYS A 244 -14.33 -22.90 -14.55
C LYS A 244 -12.92 -23.05 -13.98
N PHE A 245 -12.70 -22.73 -12.70
CA PHE A 245 -11.39 -22.77 -12.05
C PHE A 245 -11.08 -24.10 -11.34
N GLY A 246 -11.76 -25.16 -11.78
CA GLY A 246 -11.60 -26.51 -11.25
C GLY A 246 -12.16 -26.70 -9.84
N ASP A 247 -12.14 -27.95 -9.38
CA ASP A 247 -12.81 -28.36 -8.14
C ASP A 247 -12.21 -27.70 -6.88
N LYS A 248 -10.91 -27.37 -6.93
CA LYS A 248 -10.22 -26.67 -5.84
C LYS A 248 -10.50 -25.16 -5.80
N LYS A 249 -11.23 -24.61 -6.79
CA LYS A 249 -11.60 -23.19 -6.87
C LYS A 249 -10.40 -22.29 -6.59
N SER A 250 -9.33 -22.46 -7.36
CA SER A 250 -8.12 -21.66 -7.20
C SER A 250 -7.78 -20.94 -8.49
N TYR A 251 -7.51 -19.63 -8.39
CA TYR A 251 -7.05 -18.86 -9.53
C TYR A 251 -5.68 -19.38 -9.99
N PHE A 252 -5.50 -19.45 -11.32
CA PHE A 252 -4.17 -19.66 -11.90
C PHE A 252 -3.22 -18.53 -11.50
N ARG A 253 -1.91 -18.72 -11.69
CA ARG A 253 -0.90 -17.69 -11.42
C ARG A 253 -1.14 -16.47 -12.34
N HIS A 254 -1.39 -15.31 -11.76
CA HIS A 254 -1.62 -14.03 -12.45
C HIS A 254 -0.97 -12.89 -11.69
N ALA A 255 -0.68 -11.77 -12.35
CA ALA A 255 -0.19 -10.58 -11.67
C ALA A 255 -1.32 -9.88 -10.92
N SER A 256 -1.00 -9.15 -9.86
CA SER A 256 -1.98 -8.34 -9.13
C SER A 256 -2.49 -7.17 -9.97
N GLY A 257 -3.73 -6.73 -9.70
CA GLY A 257 -4.43 -5.73 -10.50
C GLY A 257 -3.89 -4.31 -10.38
N GLU A 258 -3.15 -4.00 -9.32
CA GLU A 258 -2.64 -2.66 -9.05
C GLU A 258 -1.63 -2.22 -10.11
N LEU A 259 -0.67 -3.09 -10.45
CA LEU A 259 0.36 -2.83 -11.45
C LEU A 259 0.83 -4.12 -12.14
N TYR A 260 0.78 -4.13 -13.47
CA TYR A 260 1.46 -5.13 -14.28
C TYR A 260 1.86 -4.57 -15.65
N ALA A 261 2.83 -5.19 -16.29
CA ALA A 261 3.22 -4.88 -17.66
C ALA A 261 3.29 -6.13 -18.54
N ILE A 262 3.03 -5.93 -19.83
CA ILE A 262 3.05 -6.97 -20.85
C ILE A 262 3.90 -6.52 -22.03
N SER A 263 4.64 -7.46 -22.61
CA SER A 263 5.44 -7.17 -23.81
C SER A 263 4.57 -6.91 -25.03
N ARG A 264 5.16 -6.26 -26.04
CA ARG A 264 4.51 -5.93 -27.32
C ARG A 264 3.76 -7.11 -27.95
N ALA A 265 4.38 -8.29 -27.98
CA ALA A 265 3.77 -9.47 -28.59
C ALA A 265 2.47 -9.90 -27.87
N LEU A 266 2.42 -9.78 -26.54
CA LEU A 266 1.23 -10.10 -25.76
C LEU A 266 0.15 -9.03 -25.91
N ALA A 267 0.53 -7.76 -25.96
CA ALA A 267 -0.41 -6.67 -26.20
C ALA A 267 -1.05 -6.77 -27.60
N GLN A 268 -0.25 -7.08 -28.63
CA GLN A 268 -0.74 -7.37 -29.98
C GLN A 268 -1.65 -8.59 -30.01
N PHE A 269 -1.31 -9.66 -29.30
CA PHE A 269 -2.18 -10.83 -29.17
C PHE A 269 -3.55 -10.45 -28.60
N ILE A 270 -3.59 -9.59 -27.57
CA ILE A 270 -4.85 -9.09 -27.00
C ILE A 270 -5.63 -8.28 -28.03
N ALA A 271 -4.99 -7.34 -28.70
CA ALA A 271 -5.64 -6.47 -29.68
C ALA A 271 -6.24 -7.27 -30.86
N ILE A 272 -5.52 -8.27 -31.37
CA ILE A 272 -5.95 -9.15 -32.47
C ILE A 272 -7.12 -10.04 -32.04
N ASN A 273 -7.05 -10.62 -30.84
CA ASN A 273 -8.01 -11.62 -30.37
C ASN A 273 -9.12 -11.05 -29.47
N ARG A 274 -9.24 -9.72 -29.39
CA ARG A 274 -10.15 -9.00 -28.46
C ARG A 274 -11.59 -9.49 -28.42
N SER A 275 -12.11 -10.02 -29.53
CA SER A 275 -13.49 -10.52 -29.66
C SER A 275 -13.70 -11.89 -29.04
N ILE A 276 -12.65 -12.71 -28.92
CA ILE A 276 -12.71 -14.08 -28.40
C ILE A 276 -12.10 -14.21 -27.01
N LEU A 277 -11.33 -13.22 -26.56
CA LEU A 277 -10.76 -13.21 -25.21
C LEU A 277 -11.85 -13.13 -24.15
N ARG A 278 -11.82 -14.13 -23.25
CA ARG A 278 -12.76 -14.23 -22.13
C ARG A 278 -12.46 -13.16 -21.11
N ILE A 279 -13.51 -12.57 -20.56
CA ILE A 279 -13.44 -11.65 -19.43
C ILE A 279 -14.06 -12.35 -18.21
N TYR A 280 -13.42 -12.18 -17.07
CA TYR A 280 -13.82 -12.63 -15.74
C TYR A 280 -14.25 -11.43 -14.88
N ALA A 281 -14.66 -11.66 -13.63
CA ALA A 281 -15.15 -10.60 -12.76
C ALA A 281 -14.10 -9.52 -12.46
N HIS A 282 -12.83 -9.92 -12.38
CA HIS A 282 -11.70 -9.05 -12.05
C HIS A 282 -10.76 -8.91 -13.25
N ASP A 283 -10.16 -7.74 -13.40
CA ASP A 283 -9.36 -7.39 -14.57
C ASP A 283 -8.00 -8.11 -14.56
N ASP A 284 -7.41 -8.28 -13.38
CA ASP A 284 -6.18 -9.03 -13.13
C ASP A 284 -6.31 -10.51 -13.47
N VAL A 285 -7.41 -11.14 -13.02
CA VAL A 285 -7.78 -12.51 -13.38
C VAL A 285 -8.01 -12.61 -14.89
N SER A 286 -8.72 -11.64 -15.48
CA SER A 286 -8.94 -11.60 -16.93
C SER A 286 -7.62 -11.57 -17.69
N ALA A 287 -6.71 -10.67 -17.32
CA ALA A 287 -5.40 -10.54 -17.94
C ALA A 287 -4.58 -11.84 -17.83
N GLY A 288 -4.48 -12.43 -16.64
CA GLY A 288 -3.76 -13.70 -16.47
C GLY A 288 -4.36 -14.85 -17.28
N SER A 289 -5.69 -14.88 -17.45
CA SER A 289 -6.36 -15.94 -18.22
C SER A 289 -5.98 -15.95 -19.69
N TRP A 290 -5.62 -14.78 -20.25
CA TRP A 290 -5.24 -14.65 -21.66
C TRP A 290 -3.88 -15.26 -21.95
N PHE A 291 -3.04 -15.43 -20.92
CA PHE A 291 -1.66 -15.87 -21.07
C PHE A 291 -1.41 -17.32 -20.64
N ILE A 292 -2.30 -17.91 -19.84
CA ILE A 292 -2.12 -19.28 -19.29
C ILE A 292 -1.96 -20.38 -20.37
N GLY A 293 -2.58 -20.18 -21.54
CA GLY A 293 -2.49 -21.11 -22.68
C GLY A 293 -1.40 -20.76 -23.69
N LEU A 294 -0.59 -19.73 -23.42
CA LEU A 294 0.46 -19.23 -24.28
C LEU A 294 1.83 -19.53 -23.65
N ASP A 295 2.87 -19.63 -24.48
CA ASP A 295 4.26 -19.78 -24.03
C ASP A 295 4.81 -18.42 -23.54
N VAL A 296 4.36 -17.98 -22.36
CA VAL A 296 4.69 -16.67 -21.78
C VAL A 296 5.65 -16.83 -20.62
N ASN A 297 6.67 -15.97 -20.56
CA ASN A 297 7.51 -15.85 -19.38
C ASN A 297 6.81 -15.00 -18.31
N HIS A 298 6.29 -15.66 -17.28
CA HIS A 298 5.71 -15.00 -16.10
C HIS A 298 6.84 -14.58 -15.15
N VAL A 299 7.04 -13.28 -15.01
CA VAL A 299 8.06 -12.70 -14.12
C VAL A 299 7.37 -12.18 -12.87
N ASP A 300 7.71 -12.79 -11.74
CA ASP A 300 7.30 -12.32 -10.42
C ASP A 300 8.28 -11.25 -9.94
N GLU A 301 7.84 -9.99 -9.99
CA GLU A 301 8.65 -8.85 -9.58
C GLU A 301 8.12 -8.30 -8.25
N ALA A 302 8.85 -8.60 -7.17
CA ALA A 302 8.47 -8.22 -5.81
C ALA A 302 8.35 -6.70 -5.67
N LYS A 303 9.11 -5.91 -6.45
CA LYS A 303 9.01 -4.44 -6.44
C LYS A 303 7.67 -3.92 -6.96
N PHE A 304 6.92 -4.72 -7.71
CA PHE A 304 5.57 -4.38 -8.18
C PHE A 304 4.50 -4.74 -7.13
N CYS A 305 4.87 -5.46 -6.06
CA CYS A 305 3.95 -5.77 -4.97
C CYS A 305 3.76 -4.55 -4.07
N CYS A 306 2.52 -4.18 -3.79
CA CYS A 306 2.20 -3.14 -2.82
C CYS A 306 2.72 -3.55 -1.42
N SER A 307 3.78 -2.89 -0.97
CA SER A 307 4.36 -3.01 0.37
C SER A 307 4.72 -1.64 0.93
N SER A 308 5.11 -1.57 2.21
CA SER A 308 5.62 -0.33 2.81
C SER A 308 6.78 0.21 1.97
N TRP A 309 6.73 1.50 1.68
CA TRP A 309 7.65 2.18 0.76
C TRP A 309 9.12 2.02 1.19
N SER A 310 9.96 1.58 0.25
CA SER A 310 11.42 1.70 0.30
C SER A 310 11.87 2.33 -1.03
N SER A 311 13.06 2.96 -1.06
CA SER A 311 13.64 3.55 -2.27
C SER A 311 13.86 2.55 -3.42
N GLU A 312 13.68 1.25 -3.17
CA GLU A 312 13.84 0.16 -4.12
C GLU A 312 12.51 -0.37 -4.70
N ASN A 313 11.36 0.05 -4.15
CA ASN A 313 10.03 -0.43 -4.56
C ASN A 313 9.48 0.38 -5.76
N ILE A 314 8.78 -0.30 -6.68
CA ILE A 314 8.20 0.28 -7.89
C ILE A 314 6.73 0.66 -7.66
N ALA A 315 6.00 -0.11 -6.84
CA ALA A 315 4.64 0.20 -6.38
C ALA A 315 4.56 0.19 -4.85
N GLY A 316 3.77 1.10 -4.27
CA GLY A 316 3.59 1.20 -2.82
C GLY A 316 2.18 1.64 -2.43
N GLU A 317 1.73 1.22 -1.24
CA GLU A 317 0.43 1.62 -0.67
C GLU A 317 0.40 3.14 -0.44
N GLN A 318 -0.78 3.75 -0.58
CA GLN A 318 -0.99 5.19 -0.47
C GLN A 318 -0.66 5.72 0.94
N ARG A 319 0.61 6.02 1.19
CA ARG A 319 1.05 6.97 2.22
C ARG A 319 1.79 8.05 1.48
N ALA A 320 1.10 9.16 1.20
CA ALA A 320 1.77 10.32 0.64
C ALA A 320 2.83 10.75 1.67
N GLY A 321 4.09 10.45 1.41
CA GLY A 321 5.22 10.81 2.25
C GLY A 321 5.94 12.00 1.65
N VAL A 322 6.35 12.95 2.47
CA VAL A 322 7.25 14.02 2.07
C VAL A 322 8.61 13.72 2.69
N GLU A 323 9.62 13.60 1.84
CA GLU A 323 11.00 13.48 2.27
C GLU A 323 11.60 14.88 2.42
N ILE A 324 12.15 15.17 3.59
CA ILE A 324 12.93 16.38 3.83
C ILE A 324 14.38 15.97 3.87
N THR A 325 15.12 16.32 2.83
CA THR A 325 16.56 16.07 2.75
C THR A 325 17.35 17.34 2.93
N LYS A 326 18.46 17.23 3.65
CA LYS A 326 19.52 18.24 3.68
C LYS A 326 20.68 17.73 2.85
N ASP A 327 21.12 18.50 1.84
CA ASP A 327 22.40 18.42 1.10
C ASP A 327 23.31 17.21 1.46
N LYS A 328 22.81 16.00 1.17
CA LYS A 328 23.43 14.67 1.31
C LYS A 328 23.70 14.09 2.71
N ASN A 329 23.38 14.76 3.83
CA ASN A 329 23.84 14.34 5.17
C ASN A 329 22.76 14.31 6.26
N GLY A 330 21.49 14.17 5.91
CA GLY A 330 20.41 14.03 6.89
C GLY A 330 19.09 13.80 6.16
N ILE A 331 18.43 12.69 6.48
CA ILE A 331 17.20 12.27 5.81
C ILE A 331 16.11 12.15 6.86
N GLU A 332 15.03 12.87 6.62
CA GLU A 332 13.78 12.79 7.36
C GLU A 332 12.67 12.38 6.40
N GLN A 333 11.82 11.45 6.82
CA GLN A 333 10.61 11.09 6.07
C GLN A 333 9.37 11.36 6.92
N VAL A 334 8.47 12.20 6.41
CA VAL A 334 7.20 12.56 7.06
C VAL A 334 6.02 12.00 6.26
N SER A 335 5.16 11.22 6.90
CA SER A 335 3.90 10.74 6.32
C SER A 335 2.79 11.78 6.48
N LEU A 336 2.15 12.16 5.36
CA LEU A 336 0.94 12.97 5.35
C LEU A 336 -0.24 12.22 5.97
N HIS A 337 -0.24 10.89 5.93
CA HIS A 337 -1.16 10.11 6.75
C HIS A 337 -0.70 10.14 8.20
N GLY A 338 -1.47 10.82 9.05
CA GLY A 338 -1.24 10.99 10.47
C GLY A 338 -0.29 12.14 10.85
N GLY A 339 0.35 12.80 9.88
CA GLY A 339 1.37 13.82 10.15
C GLY A 339 2.55 13.22 10.93
N GLN A 340 2.96 12.00 10.57
CA GLN A 340 3.88 11.19 11.36
C GLN A 340 5.31 11.28 10.80
N VAL A 341 6.29 11.60 11.64
CA VAL A 341 7.70 11.42 11.29
C VAL A 341 8.02 9.93 11.39
N LEU A 342 8.40 9.31 10.28
CA LEU A 342 8.64 7.86 10.18
C LEU A 342 10.12 7.50 10.20
N SER A 343 10.99 8.43 9.80
CA SER A 343 12.43 8.22 9.76
C SER A 343 13.14 9.51 10.11
N TRP A 344 14.20 9.40 10.92
CA TRP A 344 15.12 10.49 11.24
C TRP A 344 16.52 9.90 11.33
N LYS A 345 17.37 10.24 10.38
CA LYS A 345 18.72 9.67 10.26
C LYS A 345 19.81 10.66 10.61
N THR A 346 20.90 10.15 11.18
CA THR A 346 22.14 10.92 11.36
C THR A 346 22.81 11.21 10.02
N ASP A 347 23.87 12.03 10.05
CA ASP A 347 24.73 12.30 8.90
C ASP A 347 25.46 11.07 8.36
N ARG A 348 25.54 10.01 9.15
CA ARG A 348 26.09 8.70 8.76
C ARG A 348 25.03 7.72 8.25
N GLY A 349 23.76 8.15 8.17
CA GLY A 349 22.64 7.31 7.73
C GLY A 349 22.11 6.35 8.80
N GLU A 350 22.52 6.52 10.06
CA GLU A 350 22.02 5.71 11.18
C GLU A 350 20.59 6.14 11.54
N GLU A 351 19.68 5.18 11.63
CA GLU A 351 18.28 5.43 11.97
C GLU A 351 18.12 5.68 13.49
N LEU A 352 17.38 6.73 13.84
CA LEU A 352 17.13 7.14 15.22
C LEU A 352 15.72 6.80 15.68
N LEU A 353 14.78 6.63 14.75
CA LEU A 353 13.41 6.26 15.05
C LEU A 353 13.15 4.78 14.74
N PHE A 354 12.47 4.10 15.66
CA PHE A 354 12.05 2.73 15.43
C PHE A 354 10.74 2.71 14.63
N THR A 355 10.73 1.92 13.55
CA THR A 355 9.51 1.55 12.83
C THR A 355 9.44 0.03 12.73
N SER A 356 8.32 -0.57 13.16
CA SER A 356 8.10 -2.01 13.11
C SER A 356 8.14 -2.55 11.67
N SER A 357 8.73 -3.73 11.49
CA SER A 357 8.72 -4.42 10.20
C SER A 357 7.33 -4.93 9.80
N LYS A 358 6.42 -5.08 10.77
CA LYS A 358 5.01 -5.46 10.58
C LYS A 358 4.06 -4.25 10.55
N PHE A 359 4.60 -3.03 10.55
CA PHE A 359 3.81 -1.79 10.59
C PHE A 359 2.94 -1.63 9.34
N GLY A 360 1.63 -1.88 9.45
CA GLY A 360 0.68 -1.81 8.33
C GLY A 360 -0.48 -2.79 8.39
N ASN A 361 -0.41 -3.83 9.23
CA ASN A 361 -1.53 -4.73 9.46
C ASN A 361 -2.58 -4.03 10.35
N ARG A 362 -3.60 -3.43 9.73
CA ARG A 362 -4.65 -2.63 10.40
C ARG A 362 -5.31 -3.39 11.56
N GLY A 363 -4.97 -3.03 12.79
CA GLY A 363 -5.81 -3.27 13.98
C GLY A 363 -6.97 -2.27 14.07
N ALA A 364 -8.04 -2.63 14.77
CA ALA A 364 -9.19 -1.75 15.01
C ALA A 364 -8.81 -0.53 15.89
N LEU A 365 -9.34 0.65 15.55
CA LEU A 365 -9.24 1.90 16.33
C LEU A 365 -10.28 1.91 17.49
N GLU A 366 -10.15 2.60 18.63
CA GLU A 366 -9.47 3.87 18.96
C GLU A 366 -8.87 3.89 20.40
N GLN A 367 -7.54 3.96 20.50
CA GLN A 367 -6.81 4.55 21.62
C GLN A 367 -5.99 5.73 21.04
N HIS A 368 -5.70 6.78 21.81
CA HIS A 368 -4.88 7.94 21.40
C HIS A 368 -5.50 8.92 20.38
N GLY A 369 -6.83 8.97 20.28
CA GLY A 369 -7.54 9.94 19.45
C GLY A 369 -7.45 9.68 17.95
N PHE A 370 -7.79 10.69 17.14
CA PHE A 370 -8.01 10.51 15.69
C PHE A 370 -6.92 11.12 14.80
N ALA A 371 -6.11 12.08 15.28
CA ALA A 371 -5.20 12.85 14.44
C ALA A 371 -4.22 12.00 13.62
N ARG A 372 -3.72 10.90 14.20
CA ARG A 372 -2.81 9.93 13.55
C ARG A 372 -3.44 9.10 12.43
N ASN A 373 -4.77 9.09 12.35
CA ASN A 373 -5.54 8.31 11.35
C ASN A 373 -6.12 9.21 10.24
N LYS A 374 -5.74 10.48 10.22
CA LYS A 374 -6.23 11.46 9.24
C LYS A 374 -5.14 11.83 8.26
N ILE A 375 -5.55 12.19 7.06
CA ILE A 375 -4.64 12.76 6.07
C ILE A 375 -4.49 14.25 6.38
N TRP A 376 -3.25 14.68 6.49
CA TRP A 376 -2.85 16.07 6.67
C TRP A 376 -2.54 16.70 5.32
N VAL A 377 -2.79 18.00 5.20
CA VAL A 377 -2.44 18.75 3.99
C VAL A 377 -1.19 19.60 4.24
N ILE A 378 -0.36 19.78 3.22
CA ILE A 378 0.78 20.70 3.30
C ILE A 378 0.24 22.13 3.36
N ASP A 379 0.62 22.88 4.40
CA ASP A 379 0.29 24.30 4.54
C ASP A 379 1.33 25.14 3.80
N SER A 380 1.01 25.57 2.58
CA SER A 380 1.93 26.38 1.77
C SER A 380 2.13 27.81 2.29
N ASN A 381 1.24 28.30 3.17
CA ASN A 381 1.29 29.66 3.71
C ASN A 381 1.11 29.65 5.24
N PRO A 382 2.03 29.01 5.99
CA PRO A 382 1.91 28.88 7.42
C PRO A 382 2.10 30.25 8.10
N PRO A 383 1.36 30.54 9.20
CA PRO A 383 1.61 31.75 9.99
C PRO A 383 3.06 31.76 10.48
N PRO A 384 3.76 32.91 10.41
CA PRO A 384 5.17 33.00 10.74
C PRO A 384 5.42 32.54 12.17
N LEU A 385 6.43 31.70 12.34
CA LEU A 385 6.98 31.33 13.65
C LEU A 385 8.12 32.29 14.02
N HIS A 386 8.64 32.17 15.25
CA HIS A 386 9.78 32.98 15.68
C HIS A 386 10.96 32.78 14.72
N ARG A 387 11.77 33.84 14.54
CA ARG A 387 12.88 33.86 13.56
C ARG A 387 13.84 32.67 13.73
N ASN A 388 14.09 32.26 14.97
CA ASN A 388 14.95 31.12 15.33
C ASN A 388 14.37 29.75 14.91
N ASP A 389 13.08 29.66 14.61
CA ASP A 389 12.41 28.43 14.19
C ASP A 389 12.46 28.20 12.67
N SER A 390 13.01 29.17 11.94
CA SER A 390 13.04 29.16 10.47
C SER A 390 14.46 29.36 9.90
N ASP A 391 15.38 29.94 10.68
CA ASP A 391 16.72 30.26 10.20
C ASP A 391 17.60 29.00 10.16
N GLY A 392 18.12 28.65 8.98
CA GLY A 392 19.04 27.52 8.79
C GLY A 392 18.42 26.11 8.93
N LYS A 393 17.09 25.98 8.91
CA LYS A 393 16.39 24.68 8.97
C LYS A 393 15.59 24.41 7.70
N SER A 394 15.63 23.18 7.21
CA SER A 394 14.64 22.69 6.23
C SER A 394 13.38 22.30 6.99
N TYR A 395 12.20 22.72 6.52
CA TYR A 395 10.96 22.42 7.24
C TYR A 395 9.78 22.19 6.31
N ILE A 396 8.79 21.47 6.83
CA ILE A 396 7.46 21.33 6.26
C ILE A 396 6.41 21.77 7.28
N ASP A 397 5.38 22.45 6.81
CA ASP A 397 4.19 22.74 7.61
C ASP A 397 3.03 21.88 7.11
N LEU A 398 2.39 21.19 8.05
CA LEU A 398 1.22 20.37 7.84
C LEU A 398 0.04 20.98 8.58
N LEU A 399 -1.15 20.82 8.02
CA LEU A 399 -2.40 21.33 8.57
C LEU A 399 -3.47 20.23 8.56
N LEU A 400 -4.08 20.04 9.73
CA LEU A 400 -5.27 19.23 9.92
C LEU A 400 -6.43 20.14 10.30
N LYS A 401 -7.52 20.02 9.55
CA LYS A 401 -8.81 20.64 9.83
C LYS A 401 -9.87 19.55 10.02
N PRO A 402 -10.86 19.76 10.90
CA PRO A 402 -11.92 18.78 11.08
C PRO A 402 -12.75 18.65 9.80
N SER A 403 -12.99 17.41 9.38
CA SER A 403 -14.01 17.07 8.40
C SER A 403 -15.41 17.11 9.03
N GLN A 404 -16.44 17.08 8.19
CA GLN A 404 -17.84 16.99 8.67
C GLN A 404 -18.11 15.75 9.53
N GLU A 405 -17.32 14.68 9.35
CA GLU A 405 -17.42 13.47 10.19
C GLU A 405 -16.72 13.62 11.53
N ASP A 406 -15.58 14.30 11.54
CA ASP A 406 -14.86 14.57 12.78
C ASP A 406 -15.73 15.38 13.73
N LEU A 407 -16.49 16.34 13.18
CA LEU A 407 -17.47 17.12 13.93
C LEU A 407 -18.65 16.29 14.48
N LYS A 408 -18.89 15.06 13.98
CA LYS A 408 -19.89 14.14 14.57
C LYS A 408 -19.35 13.43 15.80
N VAL A 409 -18.06 13.09 15.82
CA VAL A 409 -17.41 12.35 16.91
C VAL A 409 -16.90 13.32 17.98
N TRP A 410 -16.24 14.39 17.55
CA TRP A 410 -15.71 15.46 18.39
C TRP A 410 -16.16 16.81 17.83
N PRO A 411 -17.28 17.38 18.32
CA PRO A 411 -17.99 18.54 17.72
C PRO A 411 -17.27 19.87 17.97
N HIS A 412 -15.97 19.92 17.71
CA HIS A 412 -15.13 21.08 17.89
C HIS A 412 -14.45 21.47 16.58
N SER A 413 -14.64 22.72 16.17
CA SER A 413 -13.87 23.30 15.07
C SER A 413 -12.50 23.73 15.57
N PHE A 414 -11.43 23.22 14.95
CA PHE A 414 -10.04 23.55 15.29
C PHE A 414 -9.19 23.71 14.02
N GLU A 415 -8.03 24.33 14.17
CA GLU A 415 -6.94 24.19 13.19
C GLU A 415 -5.73 23.62 13.94
N PHE A 416 -5.25 22.45 13.50
CA PHE A 416 -4.05 21.84 14.05
C PHE A 416 -2.94 21.93 13.01
N ARG A 417 -1.93 22.76 13.27
CA ARG A 417 -0.73 22.88 12.46
C ARG A 417 0.42 22.12 13.11
N LEU A 418 1.18 21.39 12.32
CA LEU A 418 2.42 20.73 12.72
C LEU A 418 3.53 21.22 11.80
N ARG A 419 4.56 21.85 12.37
CA ARG A 419 5.82 22.06 11.68
C ARG A 419 6.78 20.95 12.05
N VAL A 420 7.36 20.29 11.05
CA VAL A 420 8.53 19.41 11.23
C VAL A 420 9.71 20.11 10.58
N ALA A 421 10.81 20.24 11.33
CA ALA A 421 11.99 20.96 10.88
C ALA A 421 13.26 20.19 11.24
N LEU A 422 14.13 20.03 10.25
CA LEU A 422 15.45 19.46 10.40
C LEU A 422 16.50 20.58 10.35
N ALA A 423 17.19 20.77 11.46
CA ALA A 423 18.22 21.79 11.60
C ALA A 423 19.57 21.35 10.99
N ALA A 424 20.43 22.33 10.71
CA ALA A 424 21.74 22.07 10.12
C ALA A 424 22.67 21.21 11.00
N ASP A 425 22.47 21.19 12.31
CA ASP A 425 23.17 20.34 13.28
C ASP A 425 22.54 18.95 13.47
N GLY A 426 21.51 18.62 12.67
CA GLY A 426 20.78 17.35 12.72
C GLY A 426 19.65 17.31 13.73
N TYR A 427 19.34 18.43 14.40
CA TYR A 427 18.28 18.47 15.41
C TYR A 427 16.91 18.44 14.74
N LEU A 428 16.07 17.49 15.16
CA LEU A 428 14.70 17.38 14.72
C LEU A 428 13.81 18.20 15.65
N THR A 429 13.10 19.17 15.09
CA THR A 429 12.15 20.01 15.83
C THR A 429 10.74 19.79 15.31
N MET A 430 9.82 19.44 16.21
CA MET A 430 8.38 19.35 15.93
C MET A 430 7.63 20.41 16.73
N ILE A 431 6.85 21.25 16.05
CA ILE A 431 6.07 22.34 16.66
C ILE A 431 4.60 22.15 16.28
N SER A 432 3.78 21.80 17.27
CA SER A 432 2.33 21.66 17.13
C SER A 432 1.65 22.91 17.63
N ARG A 433 0.75 23.47 16.81
CA ARG A 433 -0.11 24.61 17.15
C ARG A 433 -1.56 24.23 16.96
N ILE A 434 -2.35 24.27 18.02
CA ILE A 434 -3.77 23.94 17.97
C ILE A 434 -4.56 25.19 18.32
N ARG A 435 -5.35 25.68 17.35
CA ARG A 435 -6.18 26.87 17.51
C ARG A 435 -7.65 26.51 17.62
N ASN A 436 -8.33 27.12 18.59
CA ASN A 436 -9.77 27.02 18.71
C ASN A 436 -10.46 28.00 17.76
N ILE A 437 -11.03 27.49 16.66
CA ILE A 437 -11.85 28.27 15.71
C ILE A 437 -13.35 28.08 15.94
N ASN A 438 -13.72 27.38 17.01
CA ASN A 438 -15.11 27.23 17.44
C ASN A 438 -15.59 28.47 18.19
N SER A 439 -16.91 28.57 18.36
CA SER A 439 -17.57 29.58 19.20
C SER A 439 -17.58 29.23 20.70
N LYS A 440 -17.17 28.01 21.06
CA LYS A 440 -17.14 27.50 22.44
C LYS A 440 -15.75 27.00 22.83
N PRO A 441 -15.39 27.04 24.13
CA PRO A 441 -14.17 26.41 24.59
C PRO A 441 -14.20 24.89 24.38
N PHE A 442 -13.02 24.29 24.20
CA PHE A 442 -12.85 22.84 24.20
C PHE A 442 -11.57 22.44 24.91
N SER A 443 -11.52 21.18 25.34
CA SER A 443 -10.37 20.60 26.02
C SER A 443 -9.84 19.38 25.28
N PHE A 444 -8.53 19.18 25.33
CA PHE A 444 -7.86 18.03 24.70
C PHE A 444 -6.59 17.65 25.46
N SER A 445 -6.16 16.41 25.29
CA SER A 445 -4.84 15.93 25.69
C SER A 445 -3.96 15.77 24.45
N PHE A 446 -2.64 15.80 24.63
CA PHE A 446 -1.69 15.77 23.53
C PHE A 446 -0.47 14.91 23.88
N ALA A 447 0.09 14.18 22.92
CA ALA A 447 1.38 13.53 23.07
C ALA A 447 2.08 13.37 21.71
N TYR A 448 3.40 13.53 21.69
CA TYR A 448 4.25 13.05 20.59
C TYR A 448 4.71 11.63 20.91
N HIS A 449 4.02 10.64 20.35
CA HIS A 449 4.32 9.22 20.60
C HIS A 449 5.59 8.79 19.85
N THR A 450 6.75 8.93 20.49
CA THR A 450 8.06 8.93 19.82
C THR A 450 8.78 7.61 20.10
N TYR A 451 8.92 6.78 19.07
CA TYR A 451 9.57 5.48 19.13
C TYR A 451 11.06 5.65 18.81
N PHE A 452 11.93 5.58 19.80
CA PHE A 452 13.38 5.60 19.57
C PHE A 452 13.89 4.21 19.22
N SER A 453 14.74 4.12 18.19
CA SER A 453 15.52 2.91 17.92
C SER A 453 16.66 2.83 18.93
N VAL A 454 16.81 1.70 19.59
CA VAL A 454 17.87 1.42 20.58
C VAL A 454 18.56 0.11 20.26
N SER A 455 19.79 -0.09 20.76
CA SER A 455 20.56 -1.31 20.51
C SER A 455 19.92 -2.53 21.18
N ASP A 456 19.75 -2.48 22.49
CA ASP A 456 19.07 -3.45 23.34
C ASP A 456 18.46 -2.70 24.53
N ILE A 457 17.16 -2.89 24.76
CA ILE A 457 16.41 -2.24 25.84
C ILE A 457 17.04 -2.47 27.24
N SER A 458 17.80 -3.55 27.43
CA SER A 458 18.52 -3.83 28.68
C SER A 458 19.77 -2.96 28.89
N GLU A 459 20.33 -2.38 27.83
CA GLU A 459 21.48 -1.45 27.86
C GLU A 459 21.03 0.04 27.86
N VAL A 460 19.73 0.28 27.95
CA VAL A 460 19.12 1.61 27.88
C VAL A 460 18.68 2.09 29.26
N ARG A 461 18.90 3.38 29.53
CA ARG A 461 18.32 4.06 30.69
C ARG A 461 17.79 5.45 30.35
N VAL A 462 16.80 5.90 31.12
CA VAL A 462 16.21 7.23 30.98
C VAL A 462 16.52 8.08 32.21
N GLU A 463 17.07 9.28 31.99
CA GLU A 463 17.38 10.28 33.02
C GLU A 463 16.52 11.55 32.83
N GLY A 464 16.34 12.32 33.90
CA GLY A 464 15.49 13.53 33.96
C GLY A 464 14.09 13.29 34.55
N LEU A 465 13.81 12.07 35.02
CA LEU A 465 12.54 11.64 35.61
C LEU A 465 12.66 11.29 37.11
N GLU A 466 13.82 11.50 37.70
CA GLU A 466 14.12 11.18 39.09
C GLU A 466 13.20 11.99 40.01
N THR A 467 12.73 11.36 41.09
CA THR A 467 11.85 11.97 42.11
C THR A 467 10.50 12.48 41.58
N ARG A 468 10.13 12.14 40.34
CA ARG A 468 8.86 12.53 39.76
C ARG A 468 7.76 11.53 40.09
N ASP A 469 6.57 12.06 40.34
CA ASP A 469 5.37 11.24 40.43
C ASP A 469 5.01 10.71 39.03
N TYR A 470 4.58 9.45 38.96
CA TYR A 470 4.04 8.86 37.75
C TYR A 470 2.74 8.10 38.02
N LEU A 471 1.91 7.99 36.98
CA LEU A 471 0.76 7.11 36.95
C LEU A 471 1.13 5.85 36.19
N ASP A 472 0.91 4.69 36.80
CA ASP A 472 1.24 3.40 36.16
C ASP A 472 0.00 2.79 35.51
N ASN A 473 -0.01 2.71 34.18
CA ASN A 473 -1.15 2.17 33.43
C ASN A 473 -1.31 0.66 33.63
N LEU A 474 -0.25 -0.07 34.03
CA LEU A 474 -0.33 -1.49 34.36
C LEU A 474 -1.04 -1.73 35.70
N TYR A 475 -1.04 -0.72 36.57
CA TYR A 475 -1.69 -0.72 37.88
C TYR A 475 -2.86 0.28 37.95
N GLN A 476 -3.68 0.32 36.90
CA GLN A 476 -4.92 1.13 36.86
C GLN A 476 -4.72 2.62 37.17
N ARG A 477 -3.59 3.19 36.73
CA ARG A 477 -3.18 4.59 36.99
C ARG A 477 -2.97 4.91 38.47
N GLU A 478 -2.57 3.93 39.28
CA GLU A 478 -2.07 4.19 40.62
C GLU A 478 -0.85 5.11 40.57
N ARG A 479 -0.76 6.02 41.55
CA ARG A 479 0.29 7.03 41.62
C ARG A 479 1.45 6.55 42.47
N PHE A 480 2.64 6.61 41.89
CA PHE A 480 3.91 6.29 42.54
C PHE A 480 4.90 7.44 42.36
N THR A 481 6.07 7.36 43.01
CA THR A 481 7.16 8.32 42.87
C THR A 481 8.43 7.58 42.49
N GLU A 482 9.09 7.99 41.40
CA GLU A 482 10.35 7.39 40.95
C GLU A 482 11.46 7.63 41.97
N GLN A 483 12.10 6.54 42.42
CA GLN A 483 13.15 6.56 43.44
C GLN A 483 14.54 6.28 42.86
N GLY A 484 14.61 5.73 41.64
CA GLY A 484 15.88 5.45 40.98
C GLY A 484 16.58 6.73 40.50
N ASP A 485 17.91 6.68 40.45
CA ASP A 485 18.74 7.72 39.83
C ASP A 485 18.59 7.74 38.29
N ALA A 486 18.11 6.64 37.71
CA ALA A 486 17.72 6.52 36.31
C ALA A 486 16.68 5.40 36.18
N LEU A 487 15.81 5.49 35.18
CA LEU A 487 14.85 4.45 34.84
C LEU A 487 15.53 3.40 33.95
N THR A 488 15.52 2.14 34.39
CA THR A 488 15.97 0.97 33.63
C THR A 488 14.82 0.01 33.34
N PHE A 489 15.02 -0.93 32.42
CA PHE A 489 13.96 -1.79 31.89
C PHE A 489 14.26 -3.27 32.12
N GLU A 490 13.49 -3.90 33.01
CA GLU A 490 13.56 -5.35 33.28
C GLU A 490 12.20 -6.05 33.05
N SER A 491 11.18 -5.28 32.67
CA SER A 491 9.81 -5.75 32.44
C SER A 491 9.00 -4.72 31.65
N GLU A 492 7.72 -5.02 31.37
CA GLU A 492 6.78 -4.09 30.73
C GLU A 492 6.68 -2.79 31.52
N VAL A 493 6.76 -1.66 30.80
CA VAL A 493 6.62 -0.31 31.37
C VAL A 493 5.56 0.43 30.57
N ASP A 494 4.60 1.02 31.26
CA ASP A 494 3.59 1.93 30.68
C ASP A 494 3.26 3.01 31.72
N ARG A 495 4.09 4.06 31.77
CA ARG A 495 4.07 5.07 32.84
C ARG A 495 3.91 6.48 32.29
N VAL A 496 3.11 7.28 32.98
CA VAL A 496 2.94 8.72 32.70
C VAL A 496 3.54 9.54 33.84
N TYR A 497 4.75 10.06 33.65
CA TYR A 497 5.44 10.94 34.58
C TYR A 497 4.85 12.36 34.52
N LEU A 498 4.54 12.91 35.69
CA LEU A 498 3.76 14.13 35.84
C LEU A 498 4.67 15.32 36.13
N ASN A 499 4.39 16.47 35.51
CA ASN A 499 5.06 17.75 35.80
C ASN A 499 6.60 17.62 35.85
N THR A 500 7.15 17.03 34.79
CA THR A 500 8.58 16.73 34.63
C THR A 500 9.35 17.97 34.21
N THR A 501 10.68 17.89 34.30
CA THR A 501 11.55 18.94 33.75
C THR A 501 11.41 19.00 32.22
N ASN A 502 11.91 20.08 31.60
CA ASN A 502 11.81 20.23 30.14
C ASN A 502 12.86 19.41 29.37
N ILE A 503 13.72 18.65 30.05
CA ILE A 503 14.80 17.88 29.44
C ILE A 503 14.75 16.44 29.96
N VAL A 504 14.70 15.49 29.04
CA VAL A 504 14.81 14.05 29.33
C VAL A 504 15.90 13.49 28.42
N ALA A 505 16.70 12.56 28.93
CA ALA A 505 17.78 11.95 28.16
C ALA A 505 17.64 10.43 28.14
N VAL A 506 17.71 9.85 26.94
CA VAL A 506 17.74 8.41 26.72
C VAL A 506 19.18 8.03 26.42
N PHE A 507 19.80 7.27 27.31
CA PHE A 507 21.17 6.77 27.17
C PHE A 507 21.14 5.34 26.67
N ASP A 508 21.88 5.08 25.61
CA ASP A 508 22.14 3.76 25.08
C ASP A 508 23.64 3.46 25.24
N HIS A 509 23.95 2.57 26.19
CA HIS A 509 25.32 2.34 26.64
C HIS A 509 26.13 1.52 25.62
N GLU A 510 25.51 0.59 24.91
CA GLU A 510 26.17 -0.30 23.96
C GLU A 510 26.71 0.47 22.75
N ILE A 511 25.89 1.37 22.19
CA ILE A 511 26.27 2.21 21.04
C ILE A 511 26.77 3.60 21.45
N LYS A 512 26.89 3.87 22.75
CA LYS A 512 27.42 5.14 23.33
C LYS A 512 26.73 6.37 22.78
N ARG A 513 25.40 6.33 22.76
CA ARG A 513 24.57 7.38 22.18
C ARG A 513 23.58 7.91 23.21
N THR A 514 23.46 9.22 23.30
CA THR A 514 22.43 9.87 24.11
C THR A 514 21.47 10.65 23.21
N VAL A 515 20.19 10.32 23.28
CA VAL A 515 19.14 11.14 22.67
C VAL A 515 18.59 12.08 23.74
N VAL A 516 18.74 13.39 23.50
CA VAL A 516 18.23 14.43 24.40
C VAL A 516 16.92 14.98 23.83
N ILE A 517 15.88 14.89 24.65
CA ILE A 517 14.51 15.31 24.38
C ILE A 517 14.27 16.62 25.14
N ARG A 518 14.05 17.72 24.41
CA ARG A 518 13.65 19.01 24.99
C ARG A 518 12.19 19.28 24.67
N LYS A 519 11.43 19.66 25.67
CA LYS A 519 9.98 19.86 25.55
C LYS A 519 9.52 21.21 26.10
N GLU A 520 8.59 21.85 25.40
CA GLU A 520 7.91 23.08 25.83
C GLU A 520 6.41 22.95 25.60
N GLY A 521 5.59 23.44 26.53
CA GLY A 521 4.12 23.29 26.47
C GLY A 521 3.62 21.85 26.73
N LEU A 522 4.52 20.94 27.10
CA LEU A 522 4.30 19.51 27.33
C LEU A 522 4.75 19.17 28.76
N PRO A 523 3.89 19.24 29.78
CA PRO A 523 4.28 19.07 31.18
C PRO A 523 4.59 17.62 31.58
N ASP A 524 4.09 16.64 30.84
CA ASP A 524 4.13 15.22 31.20
C ASP A 524 5.07 14.45 30.26
N VAL A 525 5.54 13.27 30.69
CA VAL A 525 6.34 12.35 29.87
C VAL A 525 5.74 10.96 29.95
N VAL A 526 5.51 10.32 28.80
CA VAL A 526 5.11 8.90 28.78
C VAL A 526 6.35 8.07 28.48
N VAL A 527 6.57 7.02 29.25
CA VAL A 527 7.58 6.00 28.94
C VAL A 527 6.88 4.67 28.73
N TRP A 528 7.13 4.06 27.57
CA TRP A 528 6.49 2.79 27.21
C TRP A 528 7.44 1.81 26.53
N ASN A 529 7.42 0.57 27.00
CA ASN A 529 7.98 -0.59 26.32
C ASN A 529 7.04 -1.80 26.58
N PRO A 530 6.55 -2.49 25.53
CA PRO A 530 5.56 -3.55 25.66
C PRO A 530 6.10 -4.83 26.32
N TRP A 531 7.42 -5.04 26.30
CA TRP A 531 8.04 -6.30 26.70
C TRP A 531 7.51 -7.53 25.94
N GLU A 532 7.96 -8.71 26.30
CA GLU A 532 7.74 -9.95 25.55
C GLU A 532 6.25 -10.30 25.39
N LYS A 533 5.46 -10.24 26.47
CA LYS A 533 4.07 -10.72 26.47
C LYS A 533 3.16 -9.82 25.63
N LYS A 534 3.27 -8.50 25.77
CA LYS A 534 2.43 -7.56 25.03
C LYS A 534 2.83 -7.53 23.56
N SER A 535 4.12 -7.61 23.24
CA SER A 535 4.62 -7.61 21.85
C SER A 535 4.00 -8.71 21.01
N LYS A 536 3.90 -9.93 21.55
CA LYS A 536 3.28 -11.08 20.87
C LYS A 536 1.78 -10.91 20.60
N LEU A 537 1.11 -9.97 21.28
CA LEU A 537 -0.32 -9.68 21.10
C LEU A 537 -0.57 -8.53 20.11
N LEU A 538 0.46 -7.76 19.75
CA LEU A 538 0.35 -6.65 18.83
C LEU A 538 0.49 -7.16 17.38
N LEU A 539 -0.59 -7.06 16.60
CA LEU A 539 -0.66 -7.58 15.23
C LEU A 539 0.29 -6.86 14.25
N ASP A 540 0.60 -5.60 14.54
CA ASP A 540 1.46 -4.71 13.76
C ASP A 540 2.87 -4.58 14.34
N PHE A 541 3.28 -5.50 15.22
CA PHE A 541 4.56 -5.47 15.92
C PHE A 541 5.23 -6.86 15.92
N GLY A 542 6.56 -6.89 15.75
CA GLY A 542 7.36 -8.10 15.81
C GLY A 542 7.55 -8.62 17.23
N ASP A 543 7.54 -9.94 17.39
CA ASP A 543 7.54 -10.60 18.70
C ASP A 543 8.75 -10.21 19.58
N GLU A 544 9.90 -9.94 18.95
CA GLU A 544 11.16 -9.56 19.59
C GLU A 544 11.53 -8.08 19.37
N GLU A 545 10.68 -7.31 18.68
CA GLU A 545 10.99 -5.92 18.32
C GLU A 545 11.04 -4.98 19.54
N TYR A 546 10.44 -5.36 20.68
CA TYR A 546 10.51 -4.59 21.92
C TYR A 546 11.93 -4.40 22.44
N LYS A 547 12.85 -5.28 22.05
CA LYS A 547 14.26 -5.18 22.44
C LYS A 547 14.97 -4.00 21.78
N HIS A 548 14.49 -3.55 20.63
CA HIS A 548 15.15 -2.54 19.81
C HIS A 548 14.40 -1.21 19.79
N MET A 549 13.46 -1.01 20.71
CA MET A 549 12.66 0.20 20.80
C MET A 549 12.38 0.67 22.22
N LEU A 550 12.25 1.98 22.37
CA LEU A 550 11.74 2.60 23.59
C LEU A 550 10.90 3.82 23.21
N CYS A 551 9.70 3.94 23.77
CA CYS A 551 8.91 5.16 23.65
C CYS A 551 9.20 6.11 24.80
N VAL A 552 9.56 7.35 24.48
CA VAL A 552 9.67 8.46 25.44
C VAL A 552 8.99 9.70 24.83
N ASP A 553 7.81 10.01 25.33
CA ASP A 553 6.91 10.98 24.70
C ASP A 553 6.92 12.31 25.45
N GLY A 554 6.98 13.42 24.72
CA GLY A 554 6.56 14.71 25.28
C GLY A 554 5.04 14.83 25.25
N ALA A 555 4.41 15.02 26.41
CA ALA A 555 2.96 14.93 26.54
C ALA A 555 2.31 16.00 27.43
N ALA A 556 0.99 16.13 27.29
CA ALA A 556 0.07 16.89 28.13
C ALA A 556 -1.19 16.04 28.32
N ILE A 557 -1.20 15.19 29.36
CA ILE A 557 -2.21 14.14 29.55
C ILE A 557 -2.99 14.36 30.84
N GLU A 558 -2.31 14.53 31.98
CA GLU A 558 -2.95 14.55 33.30
C GLU A 558 -3.86 15.77 33.46
N LYS A 559 -3.42 16.92 32.96
CA LYS A 559 -4.23 18.15 32.89
C LYS A 559 -4.54 18.46 31.44
N PRO A 560 -5.78 18.21 30.96
CA PRO A 560 -6.18 18.57 29.62
C PRO A 560 -6.01 20.06 29.35
N ILE A 561 -5.50 20.38 28.17
CA ILE A 561 -5.36 21.75 27.69
C ILE A 561 -6.76 22.25 27.34
N THR A 562 -7.14 23.44 27.82
CA THR A 562 -8.44 24.05 27.52
C THR A 562 -8.23 25.37 26.79
N LEU A 563 -8.85 25.51 25.61
CA LEU A 563 -8.75 26.70 24.77
C LEU A 563 -10.09 27.41 24.66
N LYS A 564 -10.14 28.71 24.96
CA LYS A 564 -11.30 29.57 24.66
C LYS A 564 -11.35 29.90 23.16
N PRO A 565 -12.50 30.37 22.65
CA PRO A 565 -12.62 30.80 21.26
C PRO A 565 -11.51 31.77 20.84
N GLY A 566 -10.80 31.43 19.77
CA GLY A 566 -9.70 32.23 19.22
C GLY A 566 -8.32 31.99 19.86
N GLU A 567 -8.24 31.32 21.02
CA GLU A 567 -6.97 30.97 21.67
C GLU A 567 -6.24 29.84 20.90
N GLU A 568 -4.91 29.82 21.05
CA GLU A 568 -4.03 28.83 20.45
C GLU A 568 -3.08 28.26 21.52
N TRP A 569 -2.89 26.95 21.50
CA TRP A 569 -1.87 26.25 22.29
C TRP A 569 -0.70 25.87 21.39
N THR A 570 0.52 25.93 21.93
CA THR A 570 1.74 25.48 21.26
C THR A 570 2.45 24.42 22.10
N GLY A 571 2.79 23.30 21.48
CA GLY A 571 3.65 22.26 22.04
C GLY A 571 4.87 22.03 21.14
N ARG A 572 6.06 22.08 21.73
CA ARG A 572 7.34 21.91 21.03
C ARG A 572 8.08 20.69 21.57
N LEU A 573 8.57 19.86 20.66
CA LEU A 573 9.52 18.80 20.94
C LEU A 573 10.77 19.02 20.09
N GLU A 574 11.93 19.03 20.70
CA GLU A 574 13.21 19.09 20.02
C GLU A 574 14.04 17.87 20.42
N LEU A 575 14.49 17.13 19.42
CA LEU A 575 15.26 15.91 19.55
C LEU A 575 16.67 16.17 19.02
N SER A 576 17.65 15.78 19.81
CA SER A 576 19.06 15.93 19.46
C SER A 576 19.84 14.69 19.89
N VAL A 577 20.86 14.33 19.12
CA VAL A 577 21.76 13.22 19.45
C VAL A 577 23.09 13.80 19.87
N VAL A 578 23.60 13.35 21.02
CA VAL A 578 24.95 13.68 21.49
C VAL A 578 25.73 12.38 21.75
N PRO A 579 27.04 12.34 21.44
CA PRO A 579 27.88 11.21 21.83
C PRO A 579 27.89 11.07 23.36
N SER A 580 27.70 9.85 23.86
CA SER A 580 27.91 9.57 25.28
C SER A 580 29.41 9.48 25.52
N THR A 581 29.92 10.27 26.46
CA THR A 581 31.31 10.20 26.93
C THR A 581 31.56 9.00 27.81
#